data_AF-A0A7L0Q5F3-F1
#
_entry.id   AF-A0A7L0Q5F3-F1
#
_cell.length_a   1.000
_cell.length_b   1.000
_cell.length_c   1.000
_cell.angle_alpha   90.00
_cell.angle_beta   90.00
_cell.angle_gamma   90.00
#
_symmetry.space_group_name_H-M   'P 1'
#
loop_
_entity.id
_entity.type
_entity.pdbx_description
1 polymer ?
#
loop_
_entity_poly.entity_id
_entity_poly.type
_entity_poly.pdbx_seq_one_letter_code
_entity_poly.pdbx_strand_id
1 'polypeptide(L)'
;PLPTYDEVLVCTPDTKEEEVELIVRRALSSDSQNQKIYCLLGAEKLVYKVSKQLESHFFRLLQSSTVPDYRFIIFCNAKVHNSYVITAFDTYKVAIPCYSKTEIQAYLSTHLKVPCGTAPVAQAFEEPYQQNVKFVFSNRAGMGR
;
A
#
# COMPACT_ATOMS: atom_id res chain seq x y z
N PRO A 1 4.90 -4.85 12.03
CA PRO A 1 3.70 -3.98 12.17
C PRO A 1 3.06 -3.81 10.79
N LEU A 2 1.76 -3.49 10.73
CA LEU A 2 1.11 -3.17 9.45
C LEU A 2 1.58 -1.80 8.95
N PRO A 3 1.66 -1.60 7.61
CA PRO A 3 2.06 -0.32 7.05
C PRO A 3 1.02 0.77 7.34
N THR A 4 1.45 2.02 7.38
CA THR A 4 0.55 3.17 7.59
C THR A 4 0.42 4.05 6.34
N TYR A 5 -0.37 5.12 6.43
CA TYR A 5 -0.61 6.06 5.32
C TYR A 5 0.66 6.80 4.88
N ASP A 6 1.70 6.81 5.71
CA ASP A 6 3.01 7.37 5.35
C ASP A 6 3.78 6.48 4.36
N GLU A 7 3.52 5.18 4.39
CA GLU A 7 4.17 4.12 3.61
C GLU A 7 3.37 3.73 2.36
N VAL A 8 2.03 3.74 2.42
CA VAL A 8 1.18 3.27 1.32
C VAL A 8 0.22 4.37 0.89
N LEU A 9 0.32 4.80 -0.36
CA LEU A 9 -0.66 5.67 -1.02
C LEU A 9 -1.54 4.85 -1.95
N VAL A 10 -2.85 4.84 -1.68
CA VAL A 10 -3.85 4.22 -2.56
C VAL A 10 -4.28 5.24 -3.59
N CYS A 11 -3.87 5.04 -4.83
CA CYS A 11 -4.13 5.96 -5.93
C CYS A 11 -5.59 5.87 -6.40
N THR A 12 -6.15 7.04 -6.64
CA THR A 12 -7.48 7.25 -7.21
C THR A 12 -7.39 8.32 -8.31
N PRO A 13 -8.43 8.50 -9.14
CA PRO A 13 -8.47 9.60 -10.11
C PRO A 13 -8.34 10.99 -9.46
N ASP A 14 -8.72 11.13 -8.19
CA ASP A 14 -8.68 12.40 -7.44
C ASP A 14 -7.38 12.61 -6.67
N THR A 15 -6.44 11.66 -6.73
CA THR A 15 -5.14 11.77 -6.04
C THR A 15 -4.37 12.97 -6.56
N LYS A 16 -3.88 13.79 -5.62
CA LYS A 16 -3.21 15.05 -5.92
C LYS A 16 -1.72 14.87 -6.14
N GLU A 17 -1.17 15.84 -6.87
CA GLU A 17 0.27 16.00 -7.14
C GLU A 17 1.11 16.00 -5.86
N GLU A 18 0.65 16.71 -4.83
CA GLU A 18 1.32 16.85 -3.54
C GLU A 18 1.43 15.52 -2.79
N GLU A 19 0.40 14.66 -2.86
CA GLU A 19 0.40 13.36 -2.20
C GLU A 19 1.44 12.43 -2.81
N VAL A 20 1.52 12.43 -4.13
CA VAL A 20 2.50 11.66 -4.90
C VAL A 20 3.93 12.18 -4.67
N GLU A 21 4.10 13.49 -4.65
CA GLU A 21 5.41 14.08 -4.34
C GLU A 21 5.87 13.73 -2.92
N LEU A 22 4.98 13.80 -1.93
CA LEU A 22 5.29 13.48 -0.54
C LEU A 22 5.80 12.05 -0.38
N ILE A 23 5.11 11.07 -0.98
CA ILE A 23 5.53 9.67 -0.84
C ILE A 23 6.84 9.38 -1.57
N VAL A 24 7.07 9.97 -2.74
CA VAL A 24 8.35 9.84 -3.48
C VAL A 24 9.50 10.45 -2.67
N ARG A 25 9.30 11.64 -2.08
CA ARG A 25 10.31 12.26 -1.21
C ARG A 25 10.64 11.36 -0.04
N ARG A 26 9.64 10.82 0.66
CA ARG A 26 9.86 9.90 1.80
C ARG A 26 10.61 8.64 1.37
N ALA A 27 10.29 8.10 0.20
CA ALA A 27 10.95 6.91 -0.34
C ALA A 27 12.42 7.11 -0.69
N LEU A 28 12.81 8.33 -1.07
CA LEU A 28 14.15 8.68 -1.52
C LEU A 28 14.93 9.56 -0.52
N SER A 29 14.40 9.77 0.69
CA SER A 29 15.04 10.61 1.72
C SER A 29 16.04 9.80 2.56
N SER A 30 17.22 10.38 2.80
CA SER A 30 18.29 9.77 3.60
C SER A 30 17.99 9.66 5.11
N ASP A 31 16.97 10.39 5.59
CA ASP A 31 16.55 10.42 7.00
C ASP A 31 15.67 9.22 7.40
N SER A 32 15.50 8.24 6.52
CA SER A 32 14.77 7.01 6.84
C SER A 32 15.61 6.11 7.75
N GLN A 33 15.74 6.48 9.03
CA GLN A 33 16.38 5.63 10.05
C GLN A 33 15.75 4.23 10.10
N ASN A 34 14.48 4.13 9.72
CA ASN A 34 13.85 2.88 9.35
C ASN A 34 13.79 2.78 7.84
N GLN A 35 14.55 1.82 7.35
CA GLN A 35 14.49 1.19 6.06
C GLN A 35 13.04 0.64 5.80
N LYS A 36 12.08 1.54 5.55
CA LYS A 36 10.67 1.23 5.27
C LYS A 36 10.47 0.89 3.79
N ILE A 37 9.28 0.37 3.47
CA ILE A 37 8.85 0.14 2.09
C ILE A 37 7.76 1.16 1.78
N TYR A 38 7.95 1.90 0.70
CA TYR A 38 6.98 2.87 0.21
C TYR A 38 6.29 2.36 -1.04
N CYS A 39 4.99 2.59 -1.15
CA CYS A 39 4.15 1.91 -2.12
C CYS A 39 3.09 2.84 -2.72
N LEU A 40 2.99 2.85 -4.05
CA LEU A 40 1.83 3.35 -4.77
C LEU A 40 0.95 2.18 -5.19
N LEU A 41 -0.28 2.10 -4.68
CA LEU A 41 -1.23 1.06 -5.05
C LEU A 41 -2.25 1.59 -6.05
N GLY A 42 -2.33 0.96 -7.23
CA GLY A 42 -3.28 1.36 -8.28
C GLY A 42 -2.82 2.60 -9.05
N ALA A 43 -1.51 2.77 -9.25
CA ALA A 43 -0.95 3.96 -9.86
C ALA A 43 -1.42 4.19 -11.31
N GLU A 44 -1.97 3.17 -11.97
CA GLU A 44 -2.61 3.31 -13.27
C GLU A 44 -3.86 4.19 -13.29
N LYS A 45 -4.43 4.48 -12.12
CA LYS A 45 -5.63 5.33 -11.96
C LYS A 45 -5.29 6.81 -11.89
N LEU A 46 -4.02 7.17 -11.74
CA LEU A 46 -3.59 8.56 -11.70
C LEU A 46 -3.90 9.23 -13.04
N VAL A 47 -4.41 10.46 -12.98
CA VAL A 47 -4.60 11.25 -14.20
C VAL A 47 -3.25 11.58 -14.84
N TYR A 48 -3.26 11.89 -16.14
CA TYR A 48 -2.03 12.11 -16.91
C TYR A 48 -1.09 13.16 -16.28
N LYS A 49 -1.64 14.29 -15.83
CA LYS A 49 -0.87 15.38 -15.20
C LYS A 49 -0.08 14.88 -13.98
N VAL A 50 -0.77 14.17 -13.07
CA VAL A 50 -0.18 13.61 -11.85
C VAL A 50 0.81 12.48 -12.18
N SER A 51 0.51 11.66 -13.17
CA SER A 51 1.39 10.57 -13.63
C SER A 51 2.71 11.09 -14.21
N LYS A 52 2.66 12.16 -15.01
CA LYS A 52 3.86 12.81 -15.56
C LYS A 52 4.68 13.46 -14.45
N GLN A 53 4.02 14.03 -13.45
CA GLN A 53 4.70 14.59 -12.29
C GLN A 53 5.39 13.52 -11.44
N LEU A 54 4.72 12.37 -11.20
CA LEU A 54 5.32 11.22 -10.53
C LEU A 54 6.67 10.86 -11.17
N GLU A 55 6.66 10.64 -12.48
CA GLU A 55 7.86 10.29 -13.25
C GLU A 55 8.95 11.35 -13.10
N SER A 56 8.61 12.61 -13.36
CA SER A 56 9.57 13.72 -13.31
C SER A 56 10.17 13.91 -11.90
N HIS A 57 9.35 13.84 -10.85
CA HIS A 57 9.81 13.99 -9.48
C HIS A 57 10.66 12.79 -9.05
N PHE A 58 10.25 11.58 -9.41
CA PHE A 58 11.00 10.36 -9.08
C PHE A 58 12.40 10.39 -9.68
N PHE A 59 12.55 10.62 -10.99
CA PHE A 59 13.86 10.62 -11.62
C PHE A 59 14.73 11.79 -11.19
N ARG A 60 14.15 12.98 -10.97
CA ARG A 60 14.89 14.12 -10.45
C ARG A 60 15.46 13.83 -9.06
N LEU A 61 14.65 13.25 -8.17
CA LEU A 61 15.08 12.92 -6.81
C LEU A 61 16.08 11.76 -6.82
N LEU A 62 15.89 10.76 -7.68
CA LEU A 62 16.81 9.64 -7.84
C LEU A 62 18.22 10.12 -8.24
N GLN A 63 18.32 11.10 -9.15
CA GLN A 63 19.62 11.68 -9.57
C GLN A 63 20.33 12.41 -8.42
N SER A 64 19.58 13.03 -7.51
CA SER A 64 20.13 13.74 -6.35
C SER A 64 20.26 12.88 -5.09
N SER A 65 19.72 11.66 -5.11
CA SER A 65 19.61 10.80 -3.94
C SER A 65 20.96 10.20 -3.57
N THR A 66 21.28 10.25 -2.28
CA THR A 66 22.44 9.56 -1.69
C THR A 66 22.08 8.19 -1.11
N VAL A 67 20.82 7.74 -1.27
CA VAL A 67 20.30 6.49 -0.71
C VAL A 67 20.48 5.36 -1.73
N PRO A 68 21.47 4.45 -1.55
CA PRO A 68 21.72 3.37 -2.50
C PRO A 68 20.60 2.31 -2.50
N ASP A 69 19.90 2.13 -1.37
CA ASP A 69 18.96 1.03 -1.14
C ASP A 69 17.52 1.50 -0.87
N TYR A 70 17.00 2.39 -1.72
CA TYR A 70 15.61 2.81 -1.61
C TYR A 70 14.65 1.64 -1.89
N ARG A 71 13.47 1.66 -1.25
CA ARG A 71 12.41 0.67 -1.48
C ARG A 71 11.12 1.36 -1.84
N PHE A 72 10.94 1.60 -3.14
CA PHE A 72 9.75 2.20 -3.71
C PHE A 72 9.10 1.24 -4.70
N ILE A 73 7.86 0.85 -4.44
CA ILE A 73 7.11 -0.12 -5.24
C ILE A 73 5.89 0.57 -5.85
N ILE A 74 5.68 0.36 -7.15
CA ILE A 74 4.51 0.85 -7.87
C ILE A 74 3.68 -0.36 -8.32
N PHE A 75 2.51 -0.53 -7.73
CA PHE A 75 1.55 -1.55 -8.16
C PHE A 75 0.56 -0.96 -9.16
N CYS A 76 0.50 -1.60 -10.32
CA CYS A 76 -0.47 -1.29 -11.36
C CYS A 76 -1.34 -2.50 -11.68
N ASN A 77 -2.57 -2.25 -12.11
CA ASN A 77 -3.40 -3.28 -12.71
C ASN A 77 -2.90 -3.62 -14.13
N ALA A 78 -2.36 -4.83 -14.31
CA ALA A 78 -1.82 -5.30 -15.58
C ALA A 78 -2.83 -5.37 -16.74
N LYS A 79 -4.14 -5.34 -16.46
CA LYS A 79 -5.20 -5.34 -17.48
C LYS A 79 -5.41 -3.97 -18.15
N VAL A 80 -4.81 -2.91 -17.60
CA VAL A 80 -4.92 -1.55 -18.12
C VAL A 80 -3.72 -1.29 -19.03
N HIS A 81 -3.97 -1.13 -20.33
CA HIS A 81 -2.89 -0.96 -21.32
C HIS A 81 -2.60 0.50 -21.69
N ASN A 82 -3.47 1.43 -21.32
CA ASN A 82 -3.38 2.86 -21.70
C ASN A 82 -2.94 3.77 -20.55
N SER A 83 -2.22 3.23 -19.55
CA SER A 83 -1.74 4.02 -18.42
C SER A 83 -0.35 4.59 -18.69
N TYR A 84 -0.22 5.91 -18.50
CA TYR A 84 1.07 6.59 -18.61
C TYR A 84 2.12 5.99 -17.65
N VAL A 85 1.72 5.71 -16.40
CA VAL A 85 2.63 5.17 -15.38
C VAL A 85 3.18 3.81 -15.80
N ILE A 86 2.34 2.94 -16.38
CA ILE A 86 2.78 1.62 -16.83
C ILE A 86 3.82 1.76 -17.94
N THR A 87 3.59 2.66 -18.90
CA THR A 87 4.53 2.90 -20.01
C THR A 87 5.83 3.55 -19.53
N ALA A 88 5.75 4.57 -18.67
CA ALA A 88 6.92 5.32 -18.19
C ALA A 88 7.88 4.47 -17.35
N PHE A 89 7.35 3.48 -16.61
CA PHE A 89 8.14 2.64 -15.71
C PHE A 89 8.34 1.20 -16.23
N ASP A 90 8.05 0.92 -17.50
CA ASP A 90 8.08 -0.44 -18.06
C ASP A 90 9.45 -1.12 -17.92
N THR A 91 10.54 -0.36 -18.08
CA THR A 91 11.93 -0.85 -17.90
C THR A 91 12.23 -1.36 -16.48
N TYR A 92 11.45 -0.94 -15.48
CA TYR A 92 11.61 -1.31 -14.07
C TYR A 92 10.63 -2.39 -13.62
N LYS A 93 9.86 -2.96 -14.55
CA LYS A 93 8.83 -3.94 -14.23
C LYS A 93 9.46 -5.26 -13.76
N VAL A 94 9.07 -5.70 -12.58
CA VAL A 94 9.51 -6.97 -11.98
C VAL A 94 8.31 -7.83 -11.60
N ALA A 95 8.47 -9.16 -11.68
CA ALA A 95 7.51 -10.09 -11.12
C ALA A 95 7.77 -10.26 -9.63
N ILE A 96 6.75 -10.05 -8.80
CA ILE A 96 6.81 -10.26 -7.35
C ILE A 96 6.00 -11.52 -7.01
N PRO A 97 6.56 -12.47 -6.23
CA PRO A 97 5.81 -13.65 -5.80
C PRO A 97 4.59 -13.24 -4.96
N CYS A 98 3.45 -13.82 -5.27
CA CYS A 98 2.23 -13.63 -4.49
C CYS A 98 2.19 -14.65 -3.35
N TYR A 99 1.90 -14.17 -2.14
CA TYR A 99 1.64 -15.04 -1.00
C TYR A 99 0.29 -15.74 -1.14
N SER A 100 0.18 -16.94 -0.59
CA SER A 100 -1.08 -17.67 -0.56
C SER A 100 -2.11 -16.94 0.32
N LYS A 101 -3.40 -17.15 0.04
CA LYS A 101 -4.49 -16.60 0.86
C LYS A 101 -4.34 -17.00 2.33
N THR A 102 -3.91 -18.22 2.61
CA THR A 102 -3.70 -18.75 3.96
C THR A 102 -2.58 -18.01 4.70
N GLU A 103 -1.47 -17.72 4.04
CA GLU A 103 -0.36 -16.95 4.64
C GLU A 103 -0.79 -15.52 4.95
N ILE A 104 -1.49 -14.86 4.01
CA ILE A 104 -1.99 -13.50 4.21
C ILE A 104 -3.00 -13.45 5.36
N GLN A 105 -3.91 -14.43 5.44
CA GLN A 105 -4.88 -14.54 6.53
C GLN A 105 -4.20 -14.76 7.89
N ALA A 106 -3.20 -15.63 7.97
CA ALA A 106 -2.45 -15.86 9.19
C ALA A 106 -1.65 -14.62 9.63
N TYR A 107 -1.05 -13.91 8.67
CA TYR A 107 -0.34 -12.66 8.93
C TYR A 107 -1.29 -11.59 9.50
N LEU A 108 -2.42 -11.37 8.84
CA LEU A 108 -3.42 -10.38 9.29
C LEU A 108 -4.04 -10.78 10.64
N SER A 109 -4.37 -12.05 10.85
CA SER A 109 -4.97 -12.50 12.11
C SER A 109 -4.04 -12.30 13.30
N THR A 110 -2.74 -12.52 13.09
CA THR A 110 -1.71 -12.32 14.12
C THR A 110 -1.54 -10.83 14.46
N HIS A 111 -1.48 -9.97 13.44
CA HIS A 111 -1.27 -8.52 13.65
C HIS A 111 -2.51 -7.76 14.11
N LEU A 112 -3.71 -8.30 13.89
CA LEU A 112 -4.97 -7.70 14.33
C LEU A 112 -5.50 -8.29 15.64
N LYS A 113 -4.84 -9.30 16.21
CA LYS A 113 -5.20 -9.89 17.51
C LYS A 113 -5.03 -8.84 18.60
N VAL A 114 -6.04 -8.71 19.45
CA VAL A 114 -5.99 -7.80 20.60
C VAL A 114 -5.34 -8.51 21.78
N PRO A 115 -4.36 -7.90 22.47
CA PRO A 115 -3.84 -8.47 23.71
C PRO A 115 -4.94 -8.66 24.76
N CYS A 116 -4.81 -9.68 25.60
CA CYS A 116 -5.74 -9.87 26.70
C CYS A 116 -5.61 -8.71 27.70
N GLY A 117 -6.74 -8.13 28.11
CA GLY A 117 -6.85 -7.10 29.13
C GLY A 117 -6.84 -5.67 28.60
N THR A 118 -6.65 -5.45 27.29
CA THR A 118 -6.57 -4.10 26.70
C THR A 118 -7.86 -3.61 26.05
N ALA A 119 -8.75 -4.50 25.57
CA ALA A 119 -10.05 -4.08 25.02
C ALA A 119 -11.17 -5.08 25.38
N PRO A 120 -12.08 -4.73 26.32
CA PRO A 120 -13.18 -5.60 26.74
C PRO A 120 -14.11 -6.02 25.59
N VAL A 121 -14.29 -5.14 24.59
CA VAL A 121 -15.19 -5.40 23.44
C VAL A 121 -14.65 -6.51 22.53
N ALA A 122 -13.34 -6.58 22.31
CA ALA A 122 -12.74 -7.66 21.52
C ALA A 122 -12.80 -9.01 22.25
N GLN A 123 -12.79 -8.98 23.59
CA GLN A 123 -12.86 -10.16 24.45
C GLN A 123 -14.26 -10.76 24.60
N ALA A 124 -15.31 -10.01 24.21
CA ALA A 124 -16.68 -10.54 24.16
C ALA A 124 -16.84 -11.67 23.13
N PHE A 125 -15.83 -11.90 22.28
CA PHE A 125 -15.82 -12.95 21.28
C PHE A 125 -14.90 -14.10 21.70
N GLU A 126 -15.27 -15.32 21.30
CA GLU A 126 -14.47 -16.52 21.54
C GLU A 126 -13.16 -16.50 20.73
N GLU A 127 -12.11 -17.15 21.25
CA GLU A 127 -10.91 -17.39 20.46
C GLU A 127 -11.24 -18.33 19.26
N PRO A 128 -10.71 -18.06 18.05
CA PRO A 128 -9.66 -17.11 17.69
C PRO A 128 -10.14 -15.72 17.23
N TYR A 129 -11.41 -15.36 17.45
CA TYR A 129 -12.04 -14.16 16.88
C TYR A 129 -11.83 -12.87 17.70
N GLN A 130 -10.88 -12.83 18.63
CA GLN A 130 -10.56 -11.66 19.44
C GLN A 130 -9.66 -10.66 18.67
N GLN A 131 -10.24 -10.02 17.66
CA GLN A 131 -9.54 -9.14 16.71
C GLN A 131 -10.09 -7.70 16.72
N ASN A 132 -9.22 -6.73 16.43
CA ASN A 132 -9.55 -5.29 16.35
C ASN A 132 -10.40 -4.91 15.14
N VAL A 133 -10.39 -5.73 14.08
CA VAL A 133 -11.15 -5.49 12.84
C VAL A 133 -11.86 -6.77 12.46
N LYS A 134 -13.13 -6.65 12.07
CA LYS A 134 -13.96 -7.79 11.65
C LYS A 134 -14.79 -7.41 10.44
N PHE A 135 -15.08 -8.40 9.63
CA PHE A 135 -16.04 -8.28 8.56
C PHE A 135 -17.16 -9.28 8.76
N VAL A 136 -18.41 -8.81 8.77
CA VAL A 136 -19.59 -9.66 8.78
C VAL A 136 -20.29 -9.54 7.44
N PHE A 137 -20.35 -10.67 6.74
CA PHE A 137 -20.97 -10.75 5.42
C PHE A 137 -22.01 -11.87 5.41
N SER A 138 -23.08 -11.65 4.66
CA SER A 138 -24.07 -12.67 4.33
C SER A 138 -24.23 -12.72 2.82
N ASN A 139 -24.40 -13.93 2.30
CA ASN A 139 -24.69 -14.16 0.88
C ASN A 139 -26.11 -13.73 0.48
N ARG A 140 -27.02 -13.53 1.46
CA ARG A 140 -28.42 -13.15 1.24
C ARG A 140 -28.85 -12.02 2.18
N ALA A 141 -29.68 -11.11 1.69
CA ALA A 141 -30.27 -10.06 2.52
C ALA A 141 -31.23 -10.64 3.58
N GLY A 142 -31.41 -9.93 4.69
CA GLY A 142 -32.36 -10.32 5.75
C GLY A 142 -31.91 -11.41 6.72
N MET A 143 -30.67 -11.91 6.61
CA MET A 143 -30.13 -12.99 7.46
C MET A 143 -29.52 -12.51 8.79
N GLY A 144 -29.60 -11.20 9.08
CA GLY A 144 -28.78 -10.56 10.10
C GLY A 144 -27.35 -10.33 9.62
N ARG A 145 -26.74 -9.24 10.09
CA ARG A 145 -25.31 -8.92 9.97
C ARG A 145 -24.82 -8.48 11.34
#